data_AF-A0A6M0CQ82-F1
#
_entry.id   AF-A0A6M0CQ82-F1
#
_cell.length_a   1.000
_cell.length_b   1.000
_cell.length_c   1.000
_cell.angle_alpha   90.00
_cell.angle_beta   90.00
_cell.angle_gamma   90.00
#
_symmetry.space_group_name_H-M   'P 1'
#
loop_
_entity.id
_entity.type
_entity.pdbx_description
1 polymer ?
#
loop_
_entity_poly.entity_id
_entity_poly.type
_entity_poly.pdbx_seq_one_letter_code
_entity_poly.pdbx_strand_id
1 'polypeptide(L)'
;MLGCSPDVEVAFDNLSADIEASGLTVVRDNVIACAASSPDDPNEVFVFAYLRPGATNLKLYASIDTSIEDKNDFSNYQFTGEGGINDFFNGFLKQYILELQEEIWVIVSFEEDGQIHTSTPIRLKQLEKPTVWSDQITVDQSESLMPEFSWDVINDSTIYFHVVSDISDNALSGTYTTDTTFQYYKLDNVVLNVTIGTPPALIPNDPYQITVMGVSGDNWVGAVQQKVFTAE
;
A
#
# COMPACT_ATOMS: atom_id res chain seq x y z
N MET A 1 -32.64 39.05 -26.88
CA MET A 1 -33.11 38.16 -25.80
C MET A 1 -32.71 36.74 -26.18
N LEU A 2 -31.68 36.21 -25.54
CA LEU A 2 -31.34 34.78 -25.47
C LEU A 2 -30.14 34.71 -24.52
N GLY A 3 -30.48 34.58 -23.24
CA GLY A 3 -29.57 34.11 -22.21
C GLY A 3 -29.84 32.62 -21.96
N CYS A 4 -28.77 31.90 -21.61
CA CYS A 4 -28.61 30.67 -20.81
C CYS A 4 -27.12 30.29 -20.96
N SER A 5 -26.23 30.39 -19.97
CA SER A 5 -26.08 29.63 -18.69
C SER A 5 -25.60 28.18 -18.91
N PRO A 6 -24.72 27.59 -18.07
CA PRO A 6 -24.23 28.04 -16.76
C PRO A 6 -22.70 28.22 -16.67
N ASP A 7 -22.27 28.97 -15.64
CA ASP A 7 -20.90 28.90 -15.12
C ASP A 7 -20.62 27.46 -14.68
N VAL A 8 -19.63 26.84 -15.29
CA VAL A 8 -19.06 25.58 -14.80
C VAL A 8 -17.98 25.95 -13.80
N GLU A 9 -18.37 26.23 -12.55
CA GLU A 9 -17.43 26.08 -11.44
C GLU A 9 -17.38 24.59 -11.09
N VAL A 10 -16.40 23.89 -11.66
CA VAL A 10 -15.93 22.63 -11.09
C VAL A 10 -14.63 22.99 -10.37
N ALA A 11 -14.74 23.37 -9.10
CA ALA A 11 -13.61 23.47 -8.20
C ALA A 11 -13.65 22.27 -7.27
N PHE A 12 -12.99 21.18 -7.65
CA PHE A 12 -12.70 20.10 -6.71
C PHE A 12 -11.20 19.84 -6.71
N ASP A 13 -10.50 20.61 -5.89
CA ASP A 13 -9.06 20.48 -5.73
C ASP A 13 -8.69 19.68 -4.48
N ASN A 14 -9.61 19.47 -3.51
CA ASN A 14 -9.32 18.76 -2.25
C ASN A 14 -10.35 17.67 -1.87
N LEU A 15 -9.93 16.75 -0.99
CA LEU A 15 -10.70 15.56 -0.59
C LEU A 15 -12.06 15.91 0.04
N SER A 16 -12.16 16.97 0.85
CA SER A 16 -13.45 17.39 1.43
C SER A 16 -14.44 17.77 0.34
N ALA A 17 -13.99 18.54 -0.64
CA ALA A 17 -14.83 19.00 -1.74
C ALA A 17 -15.24 17.83 -2.65
N ASP A 18 -14.34 16.87 -2.91
CA ASP A 18 -14.64 15.63 -3.65
C ASP A 18 -15.71 14.78 -2.94
N ILE A 19 -15.62 14.65 -1.62
CA ILE A 19 -16.62 13.94 -0.81
C ILE A 19 -17.98 14.64 -0.92
N GLU A 20 -18.03 15.96 -0.75
CA GLU A 20 -19.26 16.75 -0.86
C GLU A 20 -19.90 16.62 -2.25
N ALA A 21 -19.08 16.67 -3.31
CA ALA A 21 -19.51 16.53 -4.70
C ALA A 21 -20.14 15.17 -4.99
N SER A 22 -19.55 14.11 -4.43
CA SER A 22 -20.00 12.73 -4.64
C SER A 22 -21.38 12.46 -4.04
N GLY A 23 -21.73 13.18 -2.96
CA GLY A 23 -22.91 12.88 -2.14
C GLY A 23 -22.84 11.53 -1.42
N LEU A 24 -21.69 10.85 -1.43
CA LEU A 24 -21.48 9.54 -0.81
C LEU A 24 -21.08 9.68 0.66
N THR A 25 -21.38 8.66 1.44
CA THR A 25 -20.91 8.58 2.83
C THR A 25 -19.45 8.14 2.87
N VAL A 26 -18.69 8.69 3.82
CA VAL A 26 -17.28 8.36 4.01
C VAL A 26 -17.11 7.28 5.09
N VAL A 27 -16.30 6.28 4.78
CA VAL A 27 -15.78 5.30 5.73
C VAL A 27 -14.28 5.55 5.90
N ARG A 28 -13.90 6.08 7.07
CA ARG A 28 -12.51 6.41 7.37
C ARG A 28 -11.72 5.17 7.80
N ASP A 29 -10.40 5.26 7.65
CA ASP A 29 -9.42 4.28 8.14
C ASP A 29 -9.68 2.85 7.68
N ASN A 30 -10.23 2.70 6.47
CA ASN A 30 -10.70 1.43 5.92
C ASN A 30 -9.95 1.00 4.65
N VAL A 31 -9.16 1.89 4.05
CA VAL A 31 -8.24 1.52 2.96
C VAL A 31 -6.92 1.04 3.55
N ILE A 32 -6.48 -0.14 3.10
CA ILE A 32 -5.16 -0.68 3.42
C ILE A 32 -4.16 0.00 2.48
N ALA A 33 -3.36 0.91 3.03
CA ALA A 33 -2.31 1.60 2.31
C ALA A 33 -1.10 1.85 3.21
N CYS A 34 0.10 1.86 2.61
CA CYS A 34 1.35 2.19 3.27
C CYS A 34 2.27 2.95 2.33
N ALA A 35 3.30 3.61 2.86
CA ALA A 35 4.27 4.36 2.05
C ALA A 35 5.72 4.00 2.40
N ALA A 36 6.60 3.98 1.40
CA ALA A 36 8.02 3.68 1.51
C ALA A 36 8.84 4.67 0.70
N SER A 37 10.09 4.95 1.10
CA SER A 37 11.01 5.68 0.23
C SER A 37 11.65 4.73 -0.80
N SER A 38 11.93 5.26 -1.98
CA SER A 38 12.69 4.57 -3.01
C SER A 38 14.11 4.21 -2.50
N PRO A 39 14.68 3.07 -2.94
CA PRO A 39 16.08 2.75 -2.67
C PRO A 39 17.05 3.64 -3.46
N ASP A 40 16.59 4.20 -4.58
CA ASP A 40 17.46 4.84 -5.58
C ASP A 40 17.42 6.37 -5.54
N ASP A 41 16.29 6.97 -5.14
CA ASP A 41 16.12 8.42 -5.05
C ASP A 41 15.49 8.83 -3.70
N PRO A 42 16.17 9.65 -2.86
CA PRO A 42 15.64 10.10 -1.58
C PRO A 42 14.40 11.02 -1.70
N ASN A 43 14.10 11.56 -2.88
CA ASN A 43 12.89 12.35 -3.13
C ASN A 43 11.75 11.51 -3.73
N GLU A 44 11.99 10.23 -4.03
CA GLU A 44 10.97 9.36 -4.58
C GLU A 44 10.30 8.53 -3.47
N VAL A 45 8.97 8.56 -3.43
CA VAL A 45 8.15 7.84 -2.46
C VAL A 45 7.16 6.96 -3.19
N PHE A 46 7.05 5.71 -2.74
CA PHE A 46 6.03 4.77 -3.17
C PHE A 46 4.89 4.78 -2.17
N VAL A 47 3.66 4.95 -2.66
CA VAL A 47 2.44 4.74 -1.86
C VAL A 47 1.72 3.52 -2.41
N PHE A 48 1.67 2.45 -1.62
CA PHE A 48 1.02 1.20 -1.98
C PHE A 48 -0.40 1.18 -1.42
N ALA A 49 -1.34 0.66 -2.20
CA ALA A 49 -2.73 0.49 -1.79
C ALA A 49 -3.28 -0.85 -2.27
N TYR A 50 -3.98 -1.56 -1.37
CA TYR A 50 -4.77 -2.72 -1.76
C TYR A 50 -6.15 -2.26 -2.24
N LEU A 51 -6.40 -2.41 -3.54
CA LEU A 51 -7.69 -2.11 -4.14
C LEU A 51 -8.57 -3.37 -4.06
N ARG A 52 -9.62 -3.30 -3.24
CA ARG A 52 -10.54 -4.43 -3.03
C ARG A 52 -11.28 -4.80 -4.34
N PRO A 53 -11.63 -6.07 -4.54
CA PRO A 53 -12.43 -6.48 -5.70
C PRO A 53 -13.75 -5.69 -5.78
N GLY A 54 -13.96 -4.98 -6.89
CA GLY A 54 -15.15 -4.15 -7.11
C GLY A 54 -14.99 -2.68 -6.74
N ALA A 55 -13.89 -2.31 -6.07
CA ALA A 55 -13.57 -0.92 -5.81
C ALA A 55 -13.17 -0.17 -7.09
N THR A 56 -13.59 1.10 -7.17
CA THR A 56 -13.38 1.99 -8.32
C THR A 56 -12.87 3.36 -7.87
N ASN A 57 -12.52 4.24 -8.81
CA ASN A 57 -12.14 5.62 -8.53
C ASN A 57 -11.02 5.75 -7.47
N LEU A 58 -9.98 4.92 -7.61
CA LEU A 58 -8.80 5.02 -6.75
C LEU A 58 -8.13 6.39 -6.96
N LYS A 59 -7.95 7.13 -5.87
CA LYS A 59 -7.35 8.46 -5.85
C LYS A 59 -6.33 8.56 -4.72
N LEU A 60 -5.34 9.42 -4.95
CA LEU A 60 -4.37 9.83 -3.94
C LEU A 60 -4.51 11.33 -3.73
N TYR A 61 -4.48 11.73 -2.46
CA TYR A 61 -4.46 13.12 -2.05
C TYR A 61 -3.23 13.38 -1.19
N ALA A 62 -2.65 14.57 -1.32
CA ALA A 62 -1.46 15.00 -0.61
C ALA A 62 -1.73 16.32 0.12
N SER A 63 -1.15 16.52 1.30
CA SER A 63 -1.33 17.77 2.03
C SER A 63 -0.71 18.96 1.29
N ILE A 64 -1.34 20.12 1.40
CA ILE A 64 -0.92 21.36 0.72
C ILE A 64 0.49 21.80 1.16
N ASP A 65 0.83 21.53 2.42
CA ASP A 65 2.15 21.79 2.99
C ASP A 65 2.51 20.77 4.08
N THR A 66 3.67 20.97 4.71
CA THR A 66 4.23 20.14 5.79
C THR A 66 3.62 20.44 7.17
N SER A 67 2.90 21.55 7.31
CA SER A 67 2.46 22.13 8.58
C SER A 67 0.93 22.11 8.73
N ILE A 68 0.35 20.91 8.67
CA ILE A 68 -1.07 20.72 8.93
C ILE A 68 -1.35 20.62 10.44
N GLU A 69 -2.33 21.38 10.95
CA GLU A 69 -2.71 21.36 12.37
C GLU A 69 -3.51 20.10 12.74
N ASP A 70 -4.44 19.70 11.87
CA ASP A 70 -5.22 18.46 11.99
C ASP A 70 -5.08 17.60 10.74
N LYS A 71 -4.40 16.46 10.88
CA LYS A 71 -4.24 15.47 9.81
C LYS A 71 -5.55 14.82 9.36
N ASN A 72 -6.64 14.99 10.10
CA ASN A 72 -7.95 14.41 9.76
C ASN A 72 -8.90 15.42 9.12
N ASP A 73 -8.45 16.67 8.92
CA ASP A 73 -9.16 17.68 8.15
C ASP A 73 -8.86 17.48 6.66
N PHE A 74 -9.83 16.91 5.96
CA PHE A 74 -9.72 16.56 4.54
C PHE A 74 -9.65 17.77 3.62
N SER A 75 -9.96 18.98 4.09
CA SER A 75 -9.80 20.20 3.30
C SER A 75 -8.31 20.52 3.01
N ASN A 76 -7.39 19.97 3.81
CA ASN A 76 -5.95 20.16 3.66
C ASN A 76 -5.31 19.27 2.58
N TYR A 77 -6.06 18.35 1.96
CA TYR A 77 -5.52 17.31 1.10
C TYR A 77 -5.94 17.51 -0.35
N GLN A 78 -5.00 17.91 -1.20
CA GLN A 78 -5.22 18.13 -2.62
C GLN A 78 -5.08 16.86 -3.45
N PHE A 79 -5.91 16.73 -4.49
CA PHE A 79 -5.81 15.60 -5.42
C PHE A 79 -4.49 15.67 -6.19
N THR A 80 -3.74 14.55 -6.23
CA THR A 80 -2.42 14.53 -6.89
C THR A 80 -2.49 14.36 -8.41
N GLY A 81 -3.70 14.23 -8.97
CA GLY A 81 -3.94 13.95 -10.38
C GLY A 81 -4.13 12.46 -10.68
N GLU A 82 -4.61 12.16 -11.89
CA GLU A 82 -4.94 10.79 -12.34
C GLU A 82 -3.71 9.98 -12.83
N GLY A 83 -2.54 10.61 -12.89
CA GLY A 83 -1.30 9.98 -13.34
C GLY A 83 -0.53 9.25 -12.23
N GLY A 84 0.45 8.45 -12.63
CA GLY A 84 1.42 7.87 -11.70
C GLY A 84 0.96 6.62 -10.94
N ILE A 85 -0.14 5.97 -11.37
CA ILE A 85 -0.60 4.69 -10.82
C ILE A 85 -0.01 3.54 -11.63
N ASN A 86 0.79 2.71 -10.98
CA ASN A 86 1.32 1.48 -11.52
C ASN A 86 0.68 0.26 -10.86
N ASP A 87 0.70 -0.85 -11.58
CA ASP A 87 0.40 -2.16 -11.03
C ASP A 87 1.63 -2.70 -10.30
N PHE A 88 1.45 -3.07 -9.03
CA PHE A 88 2.48 -3.73 -8.23
C PHE A 88 2.03 -5.16 -7.94
N PHE A 89 2.94 -6.12 -8.15
CA PHE A 89 2.61 -7.55 -8.26
C PHE A 89 1.47 -7.82 -9.25
N ASN A 90 1.60 -7.33 -10.49
CA ASN A 90 0.60 -7.44 -11.55
C ASN A 90 -0.83 -7.00 -11.13
N GLY A 91 -0.89 -5.95 -10.30
CA GLY A 91 -2.15 -5.30 -9.91
C GLY A 91 -2.76 -5.86 -8.63
N PHE A 92 -2.10 -6.80 -7.94
CA PHE A 92 -2.48 -7.20 -6.59
C PHE A 92 -2.47 -6.02 -5.63
N LEU A 93 -1.49 -5.12 -5.79
CA LEU A 93 -1.48 -3.79 -5.21
C LEU A 93 -1.42 -2.74 -6.32
N LYS A 94 -1.90 -1.55 -5.98
CA LYS A 94 -1.65 -0.33 -6.76
C LYS A 94 -0.50 0.43 -6.11
N GLN A 95 0.32 1.07 -6.92
CA GLN A 95 1.45 1.87 -6.46
C GLN A 95 1.37 3.26 -7.09
N TYR A 96 1.39 4.29 -6.26
CA TYR A 96 1.68 5.64 -6.69
C TYR A 96 3.17 5.94 -6.50
N ILE A 97 3.78 6.63 -7.46
CA ILE A 97 5.14 7.16 -7.35
C ILE A 97 5.05 8.69 -7.23
N LEU A 98 5.60 9.22 -6.15
CA LEU A 98 5.65 10.66 -5.87
C LEU A 98 7.09 11.15 -5.88
N GLU A 99 7.34 12.26 -6.54
CA GLU A 99 8.62 12.97 -6.50
C GLU A 99 8.48 14.26 -5.67
N LEU A 100 9.00 14.26 -4.44
CA LEU A 100 8.78 15.32 -3.46
C LEU A 100 10.06 15.60 -2.66
N GLN A 101 10.40 16.88 -2.50
CA GLN A 101 11.53 17.33 -1.68
C GLN A 101 11.16 17.54 -0.20
N GLU A 102 9.89 17.37 0.14
CA GLU A 102 9.34 17.62 1.48
C GLU A 102 8.55 16.42 1.99
N GLU A 103 8.49 16.28 3.32
CA GLU A 103 7.74 15.25 4.01
C GLU A 103 6.34 15.75 4.36
N ILE A 104 5.38 15.36 3.52
CA ILE A 104 3.97 15.75 3.63
C ILE A 104 3.11 14.58 4.09
N TRP A 105 1.80 14.80 4.22
CA TRP A 105 0.84 13.74 4.48
C TRP A 105 0.12 13.32 3.21
N VAL A 106 -0.26 12.05 3.13
CA VAL A 106 -1.08 11.53 2.04
C VAL A 106 -2.27 10.72 2.54
N ILE A 107 -3.34 10.69 1.74
CA ILE A 107 -4.53 9.86 1.96
C ILE A 107 -4.86 9.16 0.65
N VAL A 108 -5.03 7.84 0.71
CA VAL A 108 -5.57 7.06 -0.40
C VAL A 108 -7.08 6.92 -0.21
N SER A 109 -7.86 7.03 -1.28
CA SER A 109 -9.28 6.72 -1.26
C SER A 109 -9.74 5.92 -2.46
N PHE A 110 -10.83 5.18 -2.31
CA PHE A 110 -11.58 4.62 -3.43
C PHE A 110 -13.07 4.57 -3.11
N GLU A 111 -13.88 4.32 -4.14
CA GLU A 111 -15.31 4.09 -4.01
C GLU A 111 -15.64 2.60 -4.04
N GLU A 112 -16.50 2.15 -3.14
CA GLU A 112 -17.00 0.77 -3.08
C GLU A 112 -18.37 0.77 -2.39
N ASP A 113 -19.33 0.00 -2.92
CA ASP A 113 -20.69 -0.13 -2.38
C ASP A 113 -21.42 1.20 -2.12
N GLY A 114 -21.16 2.21 -2.96
CA GLY A 114 -21.77 3.55 -2.83
C GLY A 114 -21.21 4.36 -1.64
N GLN A 115 -19.98 4.07 -1.21
CA GLN A 115 -19.27 4.79 -0.17
C GLN A 115 -17.87 5.17 -0.63
N ILE A 116 -17.33 6.25 -0.06
CA ILE A 116 -15.91 6.60 -0.21
C ILE A 116 -15.16 6.03 0.99
N HIS A 117 -14.19 5.16 0.73
CA HIS A 117 -13.29 4.61 1.74
C HIS A 117 -11.99 5.39 1.72
N THR A 118 -11.47 5.76 2.89
CA THR A 118 -10.16 6.43 3.01
C THR A 118 -9.18 5.61 3.84
N SER A 119 -7.89 5.77 3.59
CA SER A 119 -6.86 5.30 4.50
C SER A 119 -6.83 6.19 5.74
N THR A 120 -6.11 5.76 6.77
CA THR A 120 -5.58 6.71 7.75
C THR A 120 -4.60 7.65 7.03
N PRO A 121 -4.49 8.94 7.41
CA PRO A 121 -3.44 9.81 6.90
C PRO A 121 -2.06 9.22 7.17
N ILE A 122 -1.24 9.10 6.13
CA ILE A 122 0.12 8.55 6.17
C ILE A 122 1.10 9.71 6.08
N ARG A 123 1.99 9.86 7.06
CA ARG A 123 3.07 10.84 6.97
C ARG A 123 4.23 10.24 6.19
N LEU A 124 4.65 10.93 5.13
CA LEU A 124 5.85 10.55 4.39
C LEU A 124 7.08 10.88 5.24
N LYS A 125 8.08 10.00 5.23
CA LYS A 125 9.29 10.12 6.07
C LYS A 125 10.58 9.80 5.32
N GLN A 126 10.61 10.09 4.02
CA GLN A 126 11.73 9.71 3.16
C GLN A 126 13.06 10.40 3.50
N LEU A 127 13.03 11.51 4.25
CA LEU A 127 14.22 12.26 4.67
C LEU A 127 14.60 11.97 6.13
N GLU A 128 13.63 11.96 7.04
CA GLU A 128 13.81 11.69 8.48
C GLU A 128 14.09 10.20 8.72
N LYS A 129 13.39 9.32 8.00
CA LYS A 129 13.45 7.87 8.21
C LYS A 129 13.29 7.08 6.89
N PRO A 130 14.32 7.09 6.02
CA PRO A 130 14.31 6.31 4.79
C PRO A 130 14.03 4.83 5.03
N THR A 131 13.31 4.20 4.11
CA THR A 131 13.08 2.76 4.08
C THR A 131 14.39 2.02 3.82
N VAL A 132 14.68 1.01 4.64
CA VAL A 132 15.85 0.14 4.46
C VAL A 132 15.50 -1.03 3.53
N TRP A 133 16.24 -1.20 2.44
CA TRP A 133 16.05 -2.28 1.48
C TRP A 133 17.11 -3.37 1.66
N SER A 134 16.71 -4.65 1.76
CA SER A 134 17.64 -5.77 1.94
C SER A 134 17.07 -7.12 1.46
N ASP A 135 17.82 -8.20 1.63
CA ASP A 135 17.46 -9.58 1.27
C ASP A 135 17.52 -10.55 2.47
N GLN A 136 17.44 -10.01 3.70
CA GLN A 136 17.74 -10.72 4.95
C GLN A 136 16.57 -11.59 5.45
N ILE A 137 16.06 -12.45 4.57
CA ILE A 137 15.02 -13.45 4.87
C ILE A 137 15.66 -14.84 4.93
N THR A 138 15.34 -15.64 5.94
CA THR A 138 15.67 -17.06 5.99
C THR A 138 14.53 -17.87 5.38
N VAL A 139 14.86 -18.87 4.56
CA VAL A 139 13.89 -19.76 3.90
C VAL A 139 14.19 -21.19 4.34
N ASP A 140 13.28 -21.80 5.09
CA ASP A 140 13.32 -23.20 5.49
C ASP A 140 12.37 -24.00 4.58
N GLN A 141 12.91 -24.99 3.86
CA GLN A 141 12.15 -25.84 2.93
C GLN A 141 12.01 -27.29 3.42
N SER A 142 12.11 -27.51 4.73
CA SER A 142 11.94 -28.84 5.34
C SER A 142 10.55 -29.45 5.09
N GLU A 143 9.52 -28.62 4.95
CA GLU A 143 8.21 -29.02 4.43
C GLU A 143 8.12 -28.71 2.92
N SER A 144 8.11 -29.77 2.10
CA SER A 144 8.09 -29.65 0.64
C SER A 144 6.91 -28.80 0.15
N LEU A 145 7.21 -27.85 -0.73
CA LEU A 145 6.30 -26.88 -1.34
C LEU A 145 5.58 -25.94 -0.37
N MET A 146 5.99 -25.94 0.90
CA MET A 146 5.42 -25.14 1.98
C MET A 146 6.53 -24.43 2.77
N PRO A 147 7.37 -23.61 2.12
CA PRO A 147 8.50 -22.98 2.77
C PRO A 147 8.06 -22.11 3.95
N GLU A 148 8.84 -22.14 5.02
CA GLU A 148 8.75 -21.20 6.12
C GLU A 148 9.76 -20.07 5.92
N PHE A 149 9.27 -18.85 6.04
CA PHE A 149 10.04 -17.62 5.95
C PHE A 149 10.21 -17.03 7.33
N SER A 150 11.41 -16.56 7.64
CA SER A 150 11.68 -15.80 8.88
C SER A 150 12.60 -14.61 8.62
N TRP A 151 12.40 -13.54 9.37
CA TRP A 151 13.18 -12.30 9.27
C TRP A 151 13.47 -11.74 10.66
N ASP A 152 14.41 -10.80 10.75
CA ASP A 152 14.68 -10.10 12.00
C ASP A 152 13.61 -9.04 12.29
N VAL A 153 13.44 -8.71 13.58
CA VAL A 153 12.55 -7.61 14.01
C VAL A 153 12.98 -6.31 13.33
N ILE A 154 12.11 -5.77 12.49
CA ILE A 154 12.27 -4.45 11.88
C ILE A 154 11.81 -3.39 12.89
N ASN A 155 12.70 -2.44 13.22
CA ASN A 155 12.43 -1.40 14.21
C ASN A 155 11.18 -0.57 13.85
N ASP A 156 10.39 -0.26 14.89
CA ASP A 156 9.14 0.51 14.83
C ASP A 156 8.04 -0.10 13.94
N SER A 157 8.23 -1.33 13.44
CA SER A 157 7.17 -2.08 12.77
C SER A 157 6.18 -2.59 13.79
N THR A 158 4.90 -2.44 13.47
CA THR A 158 3.78 -2.97 14.27
C THR A 158 3.14 -4.18 13.61
N ILE A 159 3.34 -4.34 12.30
CA ILE A 159 2.81 -5.43 11.49
C ILE A 159 3.73 -5.65 10.29
N TYR A 160 3.77 -6.90 9.80
CA TYR A 160 4.52 -7.28 8.62
C TYR A 160 3.55 -7.67 7.51
N PHE A 161 3.53 -6.89 6.45
CA PHE A 161 2.88 -7.29 5.20
C PHE A 161 3.87 -8.12 4.39
N HIS A 162 3.45 -9.26 3.86
CA HIS A 162 4.32 -10.08 3.05
C HIS A 162 3.58 -10.74 1.89
N VAL A 163 4.30 -10.88 0.77
CA VAL A 163 3.80 -11.40 -0.49
C VAL A 163 4.74 -12.46 -1.02
N VAL A 164 4.19 -13.63 -1.32
CA VAL A 164 4.88 -14.64 -2.14
C VAL A 164 4.41 -14.45 -3.58
N SER A 165 5.34 -14.29 -4.51
CA SER A 165 5.08 -14.12 -5.93
C SER A 165 5.89 -15.09 -6.78
N ASP A 166 5.44 -15.31 -8.01
CA ASP A 166 6.27 -15.95 -9.04
C ASP A 166 7.30 -14.96 -9.64
N ILE A 167 8.16 -15.46 -10.52
CA ILE A 167 9.21 -14.65 -11.17
C ILE A 167 8.67 -13.62 -12.19
N SER A 168 7.37 -13.69 -12.51
CA SER A 168 6.68 -12.71 -13.35
C SER A 168 5.89 -11.69 -12.51
N ASP A 169 6.18 -11.62 -11.21
CA ASP A 169 5.53 -10.75 -10.22
C ASP A 169 4.03 -11.03 -10.01
N ASN A 170 3.53 -12.22 -10.35
CA ASN A 170 2.16 -12.58 -9.97
C ASN A 170 2.13 -12.93 -8.47
N ALA A 171 1.38 -12.17 -7.68
CA ALA A 171 1.15 -12.51 -6.27
C ALA A 171 0.38 -13.85 -6.15
N LEU A 172 0.96 -14.80 -5.43
CA LEU A 172 0.36 -16.09 -5.09
C LEU A 172 -0.35 -16.02 -3.73
N SER A 173 0.23 -15.28 -2.79
CA SER A 173 -0.35 -14.98 -1.49
C SER A 173 0.08 -13.61 -1.00
N GLY A 174 -0.81 -12.91 -0.30
CA GLY A 174 -0.49 -11.68 0.41
C GLY A 174 -1.17 -11.67 1.78
N THR A 175 -0.39 -11.58 2.85
CA THR A 175 -0.94 -11.62 4.21
C THR A 175 -0.20 -10.71 5.17
N TYR A 176 -0.81 -10.50 6.34
CA TYR A 176 -0.26 -9.72 7.43
C TYR A 176 -0.09 -10.58 8.67
N THR A 177 1.03 -10.41 9.37
CA THR A 177 1.31 -11.03 10.66
C THR A 177 1.98 -10.02 11.60
N THR A 178 1.86 -10.23 12.91
CA THR A 178 2.65 -9.51 13.92
C THR A 178 3.92 -10.27 14.30
N ASP A 179 4.05 -11.52 13.87
CA ASP A 179 5.22 -12.35 14.10
C ASP A 179 6.28 -12.10 13.03
N THR A 180 7.51 -12.52 13.30
CA THR A 180 8.62 -12.43 12.34
C THR A 180 8.80 -13.70 11.51
N THR A 181 7.75 -14.52 11.42
CA THR A 181 7.73 -15.75 10.65
C THR A 181 6.41 -15.91 9.90
N PHE A 182 6.44 -16.63 8.78
CA PHE A 182 5.26 -17.02 8.03
C PHE A 182 5.56 -18.30 7.26
N GLN A 183 4.64 -19.26 7.26
CA GLN A 183 4.76 -20.44 6.43
C GLN A 183 3.70 -20.43 5.33
N TYR A 184 4.13 -20.63 4.08
CA TYR A 184 3.22 -20.68 2.94
C TYR A 184 2.10 -21.69 3.20
N TYR A 185 0.84 -21.30 2.93
CA TYR A 185 -0.42 -21.97 3.28
C TYR A 185 -0.91 -21.97 4.73
N LYS A 186 -0.03 -21.80 5.72
CA LYS A 186 -0.48 -21.83 7.12
C LYS A 186 -0.88 -20.43 7.54
N LEU A 187 -2.12 -20.31 8.04
CA LEU A 187 -2.70 -19.03 8.48
C LEU A 187 -2.71 -18.88 10.00
N ASP A 188 -2.04 -19.77 10.74
CA ASP A 188 -2.11 -19.85 12.20
C ASP A 188 -1.70 -18.55 12.90
N ASN A 189 -0.72 -17.83 12.34
CA ASN A 189 -0.26 -16.54 12.83
C ASN A 189 -0.64 -15.35 11.93
N VAL A 190 -1.51 -15.58 10.94
CA VAL A 190 -1.97 -14.53 10.03
C VAL A 190 -3.10 -13.74 10.69
N VAL A 191 -2.92 -12.43 10.83
CA VAL A 191 -3.94 -11.52 11.39
C VAL A 191 -4.87 -10.95 10.33
N LEU A 192 -4.42 -10.86 9.08
CA LEU A 192 -5.23 -10.46 7.94
C LEU A 192 -4.72 -11.15 6.66
N ASN A 193 -5.63 -11.79 5.93
CA ASN A 193 -5.33 -12.42 4.65
C ASN A 193 -6.03 -11.66 3.52
N VAL A 194 -5.24 -11.09 2.60
CA VAL A 194 -5.74 -10.37 1.41
C VAL A 194 -5.52 -11.17 0.11
N THR A 195 -5.12 -12.43 0.23
CA THR A 195 -4.97 -13.34 -0.90
C THR A 195 -6.32 -13.56 -1.60
N ILE A 196 -6.33 -13.44 -2.93
CA ILE A 196 -7.53 -13.69 -3.73
C ILE A 196 -7.67 -15.21 -3.93
N GLY A 197 -8.66 -15.80 -3.26
CA GLY A 197 -8.91 -17.24 -3.34
C GLY A 197 -7.90 -18.07 -2.53
N THR A 198 -7.61 -19.28 -3.00
CA THR A 198 -6.63 -20.18 -2.36
C THR A 198 -5.29 -20.08 -3.08
N PRO A 199 -4.16 -19.87 -2.37
CA PRO A 199 -2.84 -19.85 -3.00
C PRO A 199 -2.58 -21.14 -3.81
N PRO A 200 -2.00 -21.07 -5.02
CA PRO A 200 -1.66 -22.25 -5.80
C PRO A 200 -0.44 -22.97 -5.23
N ALA A 201 -0.35 -24.28 -5.46
CA ALA A 201 0.80 -25.09 -5.03
C ALA A 201 2.06 -24.57 -5.70
N LEU A 202 3.14 -24.46 -4.93
CA LEU A 202 4.44 -24.21 -5.53
C LEU A 202 4.82 -25.39 -6.43
N ILE A 203 5.56 -25.10 -7.48
CA ILE A 203 6.04 -26.10 -8.44
C ILE A 203 7.48 -26.44 -8.07
N PRO A 204 7.82 -27.72 -7.86
CA PRO A 204 9.19 -28.10 -7.50
C PRO A 204 10.21 -27.60 -8.53
N ASN A 205 11.31 -27.01 -8.05
CA ASN A 205 12.39 -26.40 -8.83
C ASN A 205 12.05 -25.10 -9.57
N ASP A 206 10.84 -24.56 -9.41
CA ASP A 206 10.50 -23.25 -9.96
C ASP A 206 10.96 -22.12 -9.02
N PRO A 207 11.40 -20.97 -9.57
CA PRO A 207 11.80 -19.81 -8.79
C PRO A 207 10.59 -18.98 -8.36
N TYR A 208 10.65 -18.50 -7.12
CA TYR A 208 9.67 -17.61 -6.49
C TYR A 208 10.38 -16.49 -5.74
N GLN A 209 9.61 -15.48 -5.33
CA GLN A 209 10.10 -14.39 -4.49
C GLN A 209 9.18 -14.24 -3.27
N ILE A 210 9.79 -13.98 -2.11
CA ILE A 210 9.11 -13.44 -0.94
C ILE A 210 9.50 -11.97 -0.79
N THR A 211 8.51 -11.10 -0.62
CA THR A 211 8.67 -9.70 -0.22
C THR A 211 8.05 -9.50 1.15
N VAL A 212 8.76 -8.85 2.08
CA VAL A 212 8.29 -8.51 3.43
C VAL A 212 8.45 -7.01 3.65
N MET A 213 7.39 -6.34 4.07
CA MET A 213 7.38 -4.92 4.43
C MET A 213 7.10 -4.79 5.94
N GLY A 214 8.02 -4.17 6.67
CA GLY A 214 7.82 -3.80 8.07
C GLY A 214 7.08 -2.47 8.17
N VAL A 215 5.80 -2.52 8.55
CA VAL A 215 4.88 -1.37 8.54
C VAL A 215 4.67 -0.84 9.96
N SER A 216 4.93 0.45 10.16
CA SER A 216 4.70 1.13 11.45
C SER A 216 3.22 1.39 11.72
N GLY A 217 2.90 1.78 12.96
CA GLY A 217 1.51 2.12 13.35
C GLY A 217 0.94 3.36 12.64
N ASP A 218 1.76 4.13 11.94
CA ASP A 218 1.36 5.24 11.08
C ASP A 218 1.55 4.96 9.58
N ASN A 219 1.63 3.66 9.22
CA ASN A 219 1.67 3.15 7.86
C ASN A 219 2.88 3.57 7.01
N TRP A 220 3.98 3.96 7.66
CA TRP A 220 5.28 4.10 7.01
C TRP A 220 6.03 2.76 7.02
N VAL A 221 6.65 2.42 5.90
CA VAL A 221 7.44 1.20 5.75
C VAL A 221 8.88 1.48 6.14
N GLY A 222 9.29 0.95 7.30
CA GLY A 222 10.65 1.14 7.81
C GLY A 222 11.70 0.29 7.09
N ALA A 223 11.30 -0.90 6.59
CA ALA A 223 12.15 -1.73 5.75
C ALA A 223 11.33 -2.58 4.78
N VAL A 224 11.93 -2.85 3.63
CA VAL A 224 11.46 -3.82 2.64
C VAL A 224 12.56 -4.87 2.47
N GLN A 225 12.20 -6.13 2.65
CA GLN A 225 13.10 -7.26 2.43
C GLN A 225 12.58 -8.12 1.29
N GLN A 226 13.45 -8.50 0.36
CA GLN A 226 13.07 -9.31 -0.79
C GLN A 226 14.05 -10.45 -1.00
N LYS A 227 13.55 -11.67 -1.16
CA LYS A 227 14.40 -12.84 -1.39
C LYS A 227 13.80 -13.76 -2.43
N VAL A 228 14.64 -14.12 -3.41
CA VAL A 228 14.34 -15.17 -4.38
C VAL A 228 14.70 -16.52 -3.78
N PHE A 229 13.86 -17.52 -4.00
CA PHE A 229 14.07 -18.91 -3.59
C PHE A 229 13.57 -19.87 -4.67
N THR A 230 13.99 -21.12 -4.61
CA THR A 230 13.55 -22.19 -5.52
C THR A 230 12.81 -23.23 -4.71
N ALA A 231 11.56 -23.54 -5.05
CA ALA A 231 10.73 -24.43 -4.25
C ALA A 231 11.25 -25.88 -4.24
N GLU A 232 11.33 -26.51 -3.07
CA GLU A 232 11.74 -27.92 -2.86
C GLU A 232 10.57 -28.86 -2.57
#